data_AF-A0A424L9W7-F1
#
_entry.id   AF-A0A424L9W7-F1
#
_cell.length_a   1.000
_cell.length_b   1.000
_cell.length_c   1.000
_cell.angle_alpha   90.00
_cell.angle_beta   90.00
_cell.angle_gamma   90.00
#
_symmetry.space_group_name_H-M   'P 1'
#
loop_
_entity.id
_entity.type
_entity.pdbx_description
1 polymer ?
#
loop_
_entity_poly.entity_id
_entity_poly.type
_entity_poly.pdbx_seq_one_letter_code
_entity_poly.pdbx_strand_id
1 'polypeptide(L)'
;MTTHDTSGTRSLPESPSLEYEHNQAKALNRVFAAGETDAVKRASSVLEPGETISLREAQLVIAREYGHAGWEQLRNQIASRTNDLIVLTKHARSLIENNDTDALASLVQHHPALLKSRDPVRDEVLLNATTSYANFPGADAQEDYNRRECAELPIDAGATVDPSVVERVVDTGAHKMIAMFHNKGVLPSDLRCLVALGGPIDGCFEGSVLTNDARPDSDYVDCGWPDPNDDTYIASDGFLYACHLNHESIAKDLLARCLSLQPALKERIKRWLTIDDYTNLC
;
A
#
# COMPACT_ATOMS: atom_id res chain seq x y z
N MET A 1 -34.40 -14.42 -14.35
CA MET A 1 -34.51 -15.37 -13.22
C MET A 1 -33.13 -15.56 -12.65
N THR A 2 -32.76 -14.73 -11.69
CA THR A 2 -31.50 -14.82 -10.94
C THR A 2 -31.85 -15.33 -9.56
N THR A 3 -31.24 -16.45 -9.20
CA THR A 3 -31.43 -17.19 -7.97
C THR A 3 -30.98 -16.36 -6.76
N HIS A 4 -31.90 -16.07 -5.86
CA HIS A 4 -31.60 -15.51 -4.55
C HIS A 4 -30.95 -16.58 -3.67
N ASP A 5 -29.64 -16.53 -3.51
CA ASP A 5 -28.95 -17.23 -2.44
C ASP A 5 -29.25 -16.48 -1.13
N THR A 6 -30.00 -17.11 -0.23
CA THR A 6 -30.38 -16.55 1.07
C THR A 6 -29.95 -17.60 2.10
N SER A 7 -28.93 -17.27 2.91
CA SER A 7 -28.31 -18.06 4.00
C SER A 7 -26.84 -18.48 3.80
N GLY A 8 -25.97 -17.52 3.45
CA GLY A 8 -24.53 -17.65 3.67
C GLY A 8 -24.13 -16.87 4.91
N THR A 9 -23.68 -17.53 5.97
CA THR A 9 -23.06 -16.85 7.11
C THR A 9 -21.82 -16.11 6.61
N ARG A 10 -21.74 -14.80 6.83
CA ARG A 10 -20.60 -13.99 6.43
C ARG A 10 -19.38 -14.43 7.26
N SER A 11 -18.22 -14.56 6.64
CA SER A 11 -16.95 -14.72 7.37
C SER A 11 -16.41 -13.35 7.75
N LEU A 12 -15.85 -13.25 8.96
CA LEU A 12 -15.05 -12.09 9.34
C LEU A 12 -13.82 -11.97 8.42
N PRO A 13 -13.42 -10.75 8.05
CA PRO A 13 -12.18 -10.53 7.31
C PRO A 13 -10.96 -10.88 8.17
N GLU A 14 -9.81 -11.05 7.51
CA GLU A 14 -8.53 -11.39 8.16
C GLU A 14 -8.06 -10.29 9.14
N SER A 15 -8.46 -9.04 8.90
CA SER A 15 -8.29 -7.90 9.80
C SER A 15 -9.67 -7.36 10.23
N PRO A 16 -10.28 -7.94 11.29
CA PRO A 16 -11.61 -7.52 11.74
C PRO A 16 -11.55 -6.16 12.44
N SER A 17 -12.52 -5.28 12.13
CA SER A 17 -12.65 -3.96 12.76
C SER A 17 -14.06 -3.78 13.36
N LEU A 18 -14.13 -3.55 14.66
CA LEU A 18 -15.41 -3.29 15.34
C LEU A 18 -16.05 -1.98 14.86
N GLU A 19 -15.22 -0.97 14.56
CA GLU A 19 -15.70 0.31 14.05
C GLU A 19 -16.36 0.16 12.68
N TYR A 20 -15.75 -0.64 11.79
CA TYR A 20 -16.33 -0.94 10.49
C TYR A 20 -17.71 -1.61 10.63
N GLU A 21 -17.84 -2.63 11.48
CA GLU A 21 -19.12 -3.31 11.69
C GLU A 21 -20.17 -2.40 12.36
N HIS A 22 -19.73 -1.50 13.23
CA HIS A 22 -20.61 -0.50 13.83
C HIS A 22 -21.11 0.51 12.79
N ASN A 23 -20.26 0.95 11.87
CA ASN A 23 -20.64 1.83 10.77
C ASN A 23 -21.56 1.12 9.77
N GLN A 24 -21.36 -0.18 9.52
CA GLN A 24 -22.30 -0.99 8.74
C GLN A 24 -23.67 -1.08 9.39
N ALA A 25 -23.75 -1.24 10.72
CA ALA A 25 -25.03 -1.21 11.43
C ALA A 25 -25.75 0.14 11.31
N LYS A 26 -25.01 1.26 11.39
CA LYS A 26 -25.57 2.61 11.14
C LYS A 26 -26.06 2.77 9.70
N ALA A 27 -25.27 2.31 8.73
CA ALA A 27 -25.64 2.35 7.31
C ALA A 27 -26.91 1.55 7.06
N LEU A 28 -26.99 0.32 7.58
CA LEU A 28 -28.18 -0.53 7.51
C LEU A 28 -29.42 0.16 8.09
N ASN A 29 -29.28 0.78 9.26
CA ASN A 29 -30.37 1.52 9.89
C ASN A 29 -30.92 2.63 8.98
N ARG A 30 -30.02 3.39 8.35
CA ARG A 30 -30.39 4.48 7.43
C ARG A 30 -31.07 3.97 6.15
N VAL A 31 -30.52 2.93 5.52
CA VAL A 31 -31.10 2.40 4.27
C VAL A 31 -32.40 1.64 4.51
N PHE A 32 -32.57 1.00 5.68
CA PHE A 32 -33.84 0.40 6.08
C PHE A 32 -34.93 1.48 6.22
N ALA A 33 -34.62 2.60 6.88
CA ALA A 33 -35.58 3.71 7.01
C ALA A 33 -35.96 4.35 5.67
N ALA A 34 -35.10 4.24 4.65
CA ALA A 34 -35.40 4.66 3.28
C ALA A 34 -36.26 3.64 2.50
N GLY A 35 -36.57 2.48 3.08
CA GLY A 35 -37.35 1.42 2.44
C GLY A 35 -36.57 0.61 1.41
N GLU A 36 -35.24 0.62 1.45
CA GLU A 36 -34.41 -0.13 0.51
C GLU A 36 -34.69 -1.64 0.62
N THR A 37 -35.07 -2.25 -0.51
CA THR A 37 -35.59 -3.63 -0.55
C THR A 37 -34.63 -4.66 0.07
N ASP A 38 -33.33 -4.54 -0.21
CA ASP A 38 -32.31 -5.42 0.35
C ASP A 38 -32.15 -5.24 1.86
N ALA A 39 -32.22 -4.00 2.36
CA ALA A 39 -32.12 -3.71 3.79
C ALA A 39 -33.33 -4.26 4.55
N VAL A 40 -34.53 -4.11 3.99
CA VAL A 40 -35.76 -4.69 4.54
C VAL A 40 -35.66 -6.21 4.59
N LYS A 41 -35.24 -6.85 3.48
CA LYS A 41 -35.05 -8.31 3.42
C LYS A 41 -34.07 -8.82 4.48
N ARG A 42 -32.94 -8.14 4.65
CA ARG A 42 -31.93 -8.48 5.67
C ARG A 42 -32.51 -8.39 7.08
N ALA A 43 -33.15 -7.27 7.41
CA ALA A 43 -33.73 -7.05 8.74
C ALA A 43 -34.87 -8.05 9.06
N SER A 44 -35.79 -8.30 8.12
CA SER A 44 -36.90 -9.24 8.30
C SER A 44 -36.49 -10.70 8.46
N SER A 45 -35.23 -11.05 8.15
CA SER A 45 -34.70 -12.40 8.42
C SER A 45 -34.38 -12.64 9.91
N VAL A 46 -34.30 -11.57 10.72
CA VAL A 46 -33.86 -11.61 12.12
C VAL A 46 -34.88 -10.97 13.07
N LEU A 47 -35.57 -9.93 12.60
CA LEU A 47 -36.43 -9.07 13.40
C LEU A 47 -37.90 -9.28 13.00
N GLU A 48 -38.79 -9.03 13.95
CA GLU A 48 -40.22 -8.95 13.67
C GLU A 48 -40.52 -7.76 12.73
N PRO A 49 -41.56 -7.87 11.87
CA PRO A 49 -41.93 -6.79 10.95
C PRO A 49 -42.21 -5.46 11.67
N GLY A 50 -41.65 -4.37 11.16
CA GLY A 50 -41.85 -3.02 11.69
C GLY A 50 -41.46 -1.93 10.70
N GLU A 51 -41.94 -0.71 10.94
CA GLU A 51 -41.68 0.46 10.07
C GLU A 51 -40.28 1.05 10.27
N THR A 52 -39.68 0.85 11.45
CA THR A 52 -38.34 1.35 11.80
C THR A 52 -37.61 0.32 12.64
N ILE A 53 -36.28 0.27 12.51
CA ILE A 53 -35.41 -0.48 13.42
C ILE A 53 -34.54 0.49 14.23
N SER A 54 -34.22 0.14 15.45
CA SER A 54 -33.22 0.83 16.28
C SER A 54 -31.79 0.45 15.85
N LEU A 55 -30.80 1.21 16.32
CA LEU A 55 -29.38 0.85 16.09
C LEU A 55 -29.03 -0.50 16.73
N ARG A 56 -29.62 -0.83 17.88
CA ARG A 56 -29.40 -2.11 18.56
C ARG A 56 -29.92 -3.28 17.74
N GLU A 57 -31.06 -3.12 17.08
CA GLU A 57 -31.64 -4.11 16.19
C GLU A 57 -30.81 -4.24 14.90
N ALA A 58 -30.34 -3.14 14.32
CA ALA A 58 -29.40 -3.19 13.20
C ALA A 58 -28.10 -3.93 13.56
N GLN A 59 -27.54 -3.68 14.75
CA GLN A 59 -26.39 -4.43 15.27
C GLN A 59 -26.69 -5.92 15.47
N LEU A 60 -27.90 -6.27 15.89
CA LEU A 60 -28.33 -7.66 16.01
C LEU A 60 -28.39 -8.35 14.64
N VAL A 61 -28.91 -7.66 13.61
CA VAL A 61 -28.91 -8.17 12.23
C VAL A 61 -27.49 -8.47 11.76
N ILE A 62 -26.56 -7.51 11.91
CA ILE A 62 -25.15 -7.71 11.56
C ILE A 62 -24.54 -8.89 12.33
N ALA A 63 -24.77 -8.99 13.64
CA ALA A 63 -24.25 -10.10 14.44
C ALA A 63 -24.76 -11.46 13.94
N ARG A 64 -26.03 -11.55 13.55
CA ARG A 64 -26.66 -12.78 13.05
C ARG A 64 -26.17 -13.16 11.67
N GLU A 65 -25.86 -12.19 10.81
CA GLU A 65 -25.22 -12.44 9.51
C GLU A 65 -23.85 -13.11 9.67
N TYR A 66 -23.13 -12.81 10.74
CA TYR A 66 -21.88 -13.48 11.13
C TYR A 66 -22.10 -14.77 11.95
N GLY A 67 -23.35 -15.17 12.20
CA GLY A 67 -23.69 -16.38 12.95
C GLY A 67 -23.61 -16.23 14.48
N HIS A 68 -23.50 -15.00 15.01
CA HIS A 68 -23.50 -14.74 16.45
C HIS A 68 -24.90 -14.53 16.99
N ALA A 69 -25.12 -14.91 18.25
CA ALA A 69 -26.41 -14.74 18.91
C ALA A 69 -26.77 -13.27 19.17
N GLY A 70 -25.76 -12.40 19.27
CA GLY A 70 -25.93 -10.98 19.47
C GLY A 70 -24.63 -10.20 19.36
N TRP A 71 -24.75 -8.88 19.35
CA TRP A 71 -23.65 -7.94 19.14
C TRP A 71 -22.47 -8.12 20.11
N GLU A 72 -22.76 -8.40 21.38
CA GLU A 72 -21.72 -8.62 22.39
C GLU A 72 -20.82 -9.82 22.06
N GLN A 73 -21.40 -10.91 21.54
CA GLN A 73 -20.63 -12.10 21.16
C GLN A 73 -19.74 -11.81 19.95
N LEU A 74 -20.27 -11.11 18.94
CA LEU A 74 -19.48 -10.65 17.77
C LEU A 74 -18.31 -9.76 18.23
N ARG A 75 -18.60 -8.77 19.07
CA ARG A 75 -17.58 -7.85 19.62
C ARG A 75 -16.49 -8.61 20.37
N ASN A 76 -16.85 -9.57 21.22
CA ASN A 76 -15.87 -10.36 21.98
C ASN A 76 -15.00 -11.21 21.04
N GLN A 77 -15.57 -11.78 19.98
CA GLN A 77 -14.79 -12.53 18.99
C GLN A 77 -13.84 -11.61 18.21
N ILE A 78 -14.31 -10.44 17.76
CA ILE A 78 -13.47 -9.44 17.09
C ILE A 78 -12.31 -9.01 18.00
N ALA A 79 -12.60 -8.71 19.27
CA ALA A 79 -11.59 -8.32 20.25
C ALA A 79 -10.54 -9.42 20.46
N SER A 80 -10.97 -10.69 20.60
CA SER A 80 -10.06 -11.84 20.71
C SER A 80 -9.16 -11.97 19.49
N ARG A 81 -9.73 -11.96 18.28
CA ARG A 81 -8.95 -12.07 17.03
C ARG A 81 -7.97 -10.91 16.85
N THR A 82 -8.40 -9.70 17.21
CA THR A 82 -7.54 -8.51 17.17
C THR A 82 -6.34 -8.68 18.10
N ASN A 83 -6.57 -9.14 19.34
CA ASN A 83 -5.50 -9.38 20.29
C ASN A 83 -4.52 -10.48 19.81
N ASP A 84 -5.05 -11.58 19.28
CA ASP A 84 -4.22 -12.66 18.71
C ASP A 84 -3.35 -12.12 17.55
N LEU A 85 -3.93 -11.31 16.67
CA LEU A 85 -3.21 -10.68 15.57
C LEU A 85 -2.13 -9.71 16.05
N ILE A 86 -2.37 -8.93 17.11
CA ILE A 86 -1.36 -8.05 17.73
C ILE A 86 -0.17 -8.87 18.26
N VAL A 87 -0.44 -10.00 18.93
CA VAL A 87 0.63 -10.88 19.44
C VAL A 87 1.44 -11.49 18.30
N LEU A 88 0.76 -12.00 17.27
CA LEU A 88 1.41 -12.63 16.13
C LEU A 88 2.22 -11.65 15.29
N THR A 89 1.70 -10.46 15.01
CA THR A 89 2.42 -9.41 14.25
C THR A 89 3.65 -8.92 15.00
N LYS A 90 3.54 -8.74 16.33
CA LYS A 90 4.69 -8.43 17.18
C LYS A 90 5.75 -9.54 17.15
N HIS A 91 5.33 -10.81 17.22
CA HIS A 91 6.25 -11.94 17.14
C HIS A 91 6.94 -12.00 15.77
N ALA A 92 6.18 -11.92 14.67
CA ALA A 92 6.72 -11.90 13.31
C ALA A 92 7.73 -10.77 13.10
N ARG A 93 7.44 -9.57 13.62
CA ARG A 93 8.37 -8.44 13.57
C ARG A 93 9.67 -8.72 14.31
N SER A 94 9.61 -9.35 15.49
CA SER A 94 10.83 -9.74 16.21
C SER A 94 11.66 -10.77 15.45
N LEU A 95 11.02 -11.73 14.77
CA LEU A 95 11.73 -12.70 13.92
C LEU A 95 12.41 -12.00 12.73
N ILE A 96 11.69 -11.07 12.09
CA ILE A 96 12.24 -10.22 11.03
C ILE A 96 13.41 -9.42 11.57
N GLU A 97 13.27 -8.73 12.70
CA GLU A 97 14.34 -7.94 13.33
C GLU A 97 15.64 -8.74 13.56
N ASN A 98 15.50 -10.03 13.90
CA ASN A 98 16.59 -10.96 14.14
C ASN A 98 17.04 -11.74 12.88
N ASN A 99 16.46 -11.48 11.70
CA ASN A 99 16.68 -12.24 10.45
C ASN A 99 16.45 -13.76 10.59
N ASP A 100 15.55 -14.18 11.47
CA ASP A 100 15.19 -15.59 11.68
C ASP A 100 14.16 -16.04 10.64
N THR A 101 14.66 -16.30 9.42
CA THR A 101 13.85 -16.68 8.26
C THR A 101 13.15 -18.03 8.43
N ASP A 102 13.78 -19.00 9.12
CA ASP A 102 13.22 -20.34 9.35
C ASP A 102 12.04 -20.30 10.35
N ALA A 103 12.20 -19.55 11.45
CA ALA A 103 11.11 -19.35 12.39
C ALA A 103 9.98 -18.52 11.77
N LEU A 104 10.31 -17.51 10.94
CA LEU A 104 9.32 -16.73 10.21
C LEU A 104 8.53 -17.62 9.23
N ALA A 105 9.22 -18.51 8.51
CA ALA A 105 8.61 -19.51 7.63
C ALA A 105 7.57 -20.35 8.38
N SER A 106 8.00 -20.89 9.53
CA SER A 106 7.17 -21.72 10.39
C SER A 106 5.96 -20.93 10.90
N LEU A 107 6.15 -19.68 11.33
CA LEU A 107 5.07 -18.83 11.82
C LEU A 107 4.03 -18.56 10.73
N VAL A 108 4.47 -18.16 9.53
CA VAL A 108 3.60 -17.89 8.38
C VAL A 108 2.83 -19.14 7.94
N GLN A 109 3.49 -20.30 7.96
CA GLN A 109 2.85 -21.57 7.61
C GLN A 109 1.70 -21.92 8.57
N HIS A 110 1.88 -21.69 9.87
CA HIS A 110 0.84 -21.95 10.88
C HIS A 110 -0.22 -20.84 10.94
N HIS A 111 0.12 -19.63 10.49
CA HIS A 111 -0.75 -18.45 10.56
C HIS A 111 -0.77 -17.67 9.22
N PRO A 112 -1.29 -18.26 8.13
CA PRO A 112 -1.25 -17.64 6.80
C PRO A 112 -2.05 -16.34 6.68
N ALA A 113 -3.01 -16.11 7.58
CA ALA A 113 -3.75 -14.85 7.68
C ALA A 113 -2.82 -13.63 7.83
N LEU A 114 -1.66 -13.79 8.48
CA LEU A 114 -0.66 -12.72 8.66
C LEU A 114 -0.17 -12.11 7.35
N LEU A 115 -0.22 -12.87 6.26
CA LEU A 115 0.20 -12.42 4.93
C LEU A 115 -0.73 -11.37 4.33
N LYS A 116 -1.99 -11.36 4.77
CA LYS A 116 -3.05 -10.48 4.23
C LYS A 116 -3.55 -9.47 5.26
N SER A 117 -3.26 -9.69 6.53
CA SER A 117 -3.70 -8.82 7.61
C SER A 117 -2.84 -7.58 7.79
N ARG A 118 -3.47 -6.50 8.26
CA ARG A 118 -2.78 -5.31 8.75
C ARG A 118 -2.62 -5.40 10.27
N ASP A 119 -1.47 -4.94 10.76
CA ASP A 119 -1.19 -4.81 12.19
C ASP A 119 -2.22 -3.86 12.84
N PRO A 120 -3.03 -4.29 13.83
CA PRO A 120 -4.07 -3.45 14.41
C PRO A 120 -3.57 -2.21 15.16
N VAL A 121 -2.28 -2.15 15.50
CA VAL A 121 -1.65 -1.03 16.21
C VAL A 121 -0.97 -0.07 15.25
N ARG A 122 -0.28 -0.60 14.23
CA ARG A 122 0.51 0.19 13.28
C ARG A 122 -0.21 0.48 11.96
N ASP A 123 -1.27 -0.25 11.67
CA ASP A 123 -2.00 -0.26 10.39
C ASP A 123 -1.12 -0.58 9.17
N GLU A 124 -0.16 -1.47 9.37
CA GLU A 124 0.84 -1.86 8.37
C GLU A 124 0.74 -3.34 8.02
N VAL A 125 0.96 -3.69 6.75
CA VAL A 125 1.17 -5.09 6.34
C VAL A 125 2.51 -5.62 6.88
N LEU A 126 2.63 -6.95 7.02
CA LEU A 126 3.85 -7.58 7.55
C LEU A 126 5.14 -7.15 6.83
N LEU A 127 5.07 -6.97 5.51
CA LEU A 127 6.22 -6.59 4.69
C LEU A 127 6.84 -5.24 5.06
N ASN A 128 6.09 -4.32 5.67
CA ASN A 128 6.65 -3.05 6.15
C ASN A 128 7.71 -3.23 7.25
N ALA A 129 7.73 -4.38 7.95
CA ALA A 129 8.79 -4.70 8.92
C ALA A 129 10.12 -5.10 8.25
N THR A 130 10.07 -5.46 6.96
CA THR A 130 11.25 -5.91 6.19
C THR A 130 11.99 -4.77 5.52
N THR A 131 11.39 -3.58 5.49
CA THR A 131 11.91 -2.36 4.85
C THR A 131 12.38 -1.35 5.89
N SER A 132 13.36 -0.52 5.53
CA SER A 132 13.78 0.61 6.36
C SER A 132 12.90 1.85 6.14
N TYR A 133 12.78 2.69 7.16
CA TYR A 133 12.28 4.07 7.00
C TYR A 133 13.37 5.08 6.69
N ALA A 134 14.64 4.67 6.80
CA ALA A 134 15.75 5.58 6.80
C ALA A 134 16.47 5.60 5.45
N ASN A 135 16.53 6.79 4.85
CA ASN A 135 17.31 7.09 3.66
C ASN A 135 18.77 7.31 4.08
N PHE A 136 19.49 6.23 4.33
CA PHE A 136 20.91 6.30 4.66
C PHE A 136 21.75 6.22 3.38
N PRO A 137 22.57 7.25 3.07
CA PRO A 137 23.53 7.14 1.98
C PRO A 137 24.64 6.14 2.36
N GLY A 138 24.83 5.09 1.57
CA GLY A 138 25.94 4.14 1.70
C GLY A 138 25.54 2.68 1.42
N ALA A 139 26.45 1.91 0.82
CA ALA A 139 26.21 0.52 0.41
C ALA A 139 25.86 -0.41 1.60
N ASP A 140 26.47 -0.19 2.77
CA ASP A 140 26.27 -1.05 3.94
C ASP A 140 24.88 -0.86 4.56
N ALA A 141 24.36 0.37 4.57
CA ALA A 141 23.03 0.67 5.12
C ALA A 141 21.87 0.12 4.26
N GLN A 142 22.11 -0.13 2.96
CA GLN A 142 21.11 -0.74 2.08
C GLN A 142 20.83 -2.20 2.47
N GLU A 143 21.85 -2.94 2.94
CA GLU A 143 21.75 -4.36 3.31
C GLU A 143 21.42 -4.55 4.80
N ASP A 144 21.89 -3.65 5.67
CA ASP A 144 21.70 -3.79 7.13
C ASP A 144 20.27 -3.51 7.59
N TYR A 145 19.52 -2.67 6.86
CA TYR A 145 18.16 -2.26 7.25
C TYR A 145 17.04 -2.81 6.38
N ASN A 146 17.35 -3.35 5.19
CA ASN A 146 16.37 -4.03 4.33
C ASN A 146 16.62 -5.53 4.35
N ARG A 147 15.63 -6.27 4.82
CA ARG A 147 15.75 -7.71 5.11
C ARG A 147 15.18 -8.50 3.95
N ARG A 148 15.95 -8.57 2.87
CA ARG A 148 15.53 -9.17 1.58
C ARG A 148 14.98 -10.58 1.74
N GLU A 149 15.66 -11.46 2.46
CA GLU A 149 15.27 -12.85 2.65
C GLU A 149 13.96 -12.95 3.46
N CYS A 150 13.79 -12.09 4.48
CA CYS A 150 12.56 -12.01 5.26
C CYS A 150 11.37 -11.43 4.47
N ALA A 151 11.63 -10.68 3.39
CA ALA A 151 10.59 -10.17 2.50
C ALA A 151 10.22 -11.15 1.39
N GLU A 152 11.23 -11.82 0.82
CA GLU A 152 11.04 -12.78 -0.26
C GLU A 152 10.11 -13.93 0.16
N LEU A 153 10.27 -14.43 1.39
CA LEU A 153 9.45 -15.53 1.89
C LEU A 153 7.94 -15.21 1.97
N PRO A 154 7.49 -14.13 2.64
CA PRO A 154 6.08 -13.76 2.63
C PRO A 154 5.54 -13.48 1.22
N ILE A 155 6.33 -12.87 0.34
CA ILE A 155 5.93 -12.61 -1.06
C ILE A 155 5.66 -13.93 -1.78
N ASP A 156 6.57 -14.91 -1.66
CA ASP A 156 6.39 -16.25 -2.25
C ASP A 156 5.19 -17.00 -1.66
N ALA A 157 4.84 -16.72 -0.41
CA ALA A 157 3.66 -17.25 0.26
C ALA A 157 2.35 -16.50 -0.10
N GLY A 158 2.42 -15.44 -0.91
CA GLY A 158 1.25 -14.67 -1.35
C GLY A 158 0.86 -13.53 -0.40
N ALA A 159 1.84 -12.88 0.23
CA ALA A 159 1.63 -11.65 1.00
C ALA A 159 1.08 -10.51 0.15
N THR A 160 0.22 -9.70 0.77
CA THR A 160 -0.20 -8.41 0.22
C THR A 160 0.99 -7.46 0.23
N VAL A 161 1.37 -6.96 -0.95
CA VAL A 161 2.36 -5.87 -1.09
C VAL A 161 1.60 -4.56 -1.15
N ASP A 162 1.68 -3.80 -0.08
CA ASP A 162 1.03 -2.48 0.02
C ASP A 162 1.90 -1.44 -0.72
N PRO A 163 1.30 -0.38 -1.31
CA PRO A 163 2.04 0.69 -1.99
C PRO A 163 3.18 1.30 -1.16
N SER A 164 2.96 1.41 0.16
CA SER A 164 3.95 1.89 1.14
C SER A 164 5.22 1.03 1.23
N VAL A 165 5.12 -0.28 0.98
CA VAL A 165 6.28 -1.18 0.95
C VAL A 165 7.14 -0.88 -0.26
N VAL A 166 6.52 -0.71 -1.43
CA VAL A 166 7.21 -0.39 -2.69
C VAL A 166 7.95 0.94 -2.57
N GLU A 167 7.27 1.96 -2.04
CA GLU A 167 7.86 3.29 -1.81
C GLU A 167 9.13 3.20 -0.95
N ARG A 168 9.06 2.53 0.21
CA ARG A 168 10.22 2.38 1.11
C ARG A 168 11.38 1.64 0.44
N VAL A 169 11.10 0.62 -0.36
CA VAL A 169 12.13 -0.13 -1.09
C VAL A 169 12.83 0.74 -2.13
N VAL A 170 12.06 1.57 -2.85
CA VAL A 170 12.58 2.51 -3.85
C VAL A 170 13.36 3.66 -3.19
N ASP A 171 12.83 4.25 -2.12
CA ASP A 171 13.42 5.38 -1.40
C ASP A 171 14.76 5.05 -0.73
N THR A 172 14.87 3.83 -0.20
CA THR A 172 16.10 3.36 0.44
C THR A 172 17.16 2.91 -0.57
N GLY A 173 16.81 2.79 -1.86
CA GLY A 173 17.71 2.32 -2.90
C GLY A 173 18.18 0.88 -2.69
N ALA A 174 17.34 0.02 -2.11
CA ALA A 174 17.67 -1.38 -1.84
C ALA A 174 17.71 -2.21 -3.15
N HIS A 175 18.75 -2.03 -3.97
CA HIS A 175 18.85 -2.57 -5.34
C HIS A 175 18.48 -4.06 -5.47
N LYS A 176 18.98 -4.89 -4.54
CA LYS A 176 18.68 -6.34 -4.53
C LYS A 176 17.20 -6.62 -4.24
N MET A 177 16.56 -5.80 -3.41
CA MET A 177 15.15 -5.90 -3.06
C MET A 177 14.27 -5.38 -4.20
N ILE A 178 14.64 -4.25 -4.83
CA ILE A 178 13.99 -3.71 -6.04
C ILE A 178 14.00 -4.77 -7.15
N ALA A 179 15.16 -5.36 -7.44
CA ALA A 179 15.28 -6.41 -8.45
C ALA A 179 14.45 -7.66 -8.10
N MET A 180 14.41 -8.05 -6.82
CA MET A 180 13.58 -9.16 -6.35
C MET A 180 12.08 -8.85 -6.54
N PHE A 181 11.62 -7.66 -6.16
CA PHE A 181 10.22 -7.25 -6.33
C PHE A 181 9.81 -7.24 -7.81
N HIS A 182 10.68 -6.74 -8.69
CA HIS A 182 10.47 -6.79 -10.13
C HIS A 182 10.36 -8.24 -10.65
N ASN A 183 11.28 -9.12 -10.24
CA ASN A 183 11.28 -10.52 -10.68
C ASN A 183 10.05 -11.30 -10.17
N LYS A 184 9.50 -10.92 -9.02
CA LYS A 184 8.26 -11.50 -8.47
C LYS A 184 6.99 -10.85 -9.03
N GLY A 185 7.11 -9.82 -9.88
CA GLY A 185 5.97 -9.14 -10.49
C GLY A 185 5.15 -8.29 -9.51
N VAL A 186 5.74 -7.87 -8.39
CA VAL A 186 5.08 -7.03 -7.37
C VAL A 186 5.53 -5.56 -7.42
N LEU A 187 6.55 -5.25 -8.23
CA LEU A 187 6.97 -3.88 -8.49
C LEU A 187 6.08 -3.26 -9.59
N PRO A 188 5.44 -2.11 -9.37
CA PRO A 188 4.75 -1.36 -10.41
C PRO A 188 5.68 -0.99 -11.57
N SER A 189 5.10 -0.80 -12.76
CA SER A 189 5.82 -0.37 -13.96
C SER A 189 5.77 1.16 -14.18
N ASP A 190 5.53 1.93 -13.13
CA ASP A 190 5.54 3.39 -13.20
C ASP A 190 6.97 3.92 -13.44
N LEU A 191 7.08 5.21 -13.81
CA LEU A 191 8.36 5.83 -14.12
C LEU A 191 9.35 5.70 -12.95
N ARG A 192 8.90 5.91 -11.71
CA ARG A 192 9.79 5.92 -10.55
C ARG A 192 10.36 4.53 -10.30
N CYS A 193 9.54 3.49 -10.36
CA CYS A 193 9.96 2.12 -10.19
C CYS A 193 10.92 1.66 -11.31
N LEU A 194 10.66 2.06 -12.55
CA LEU A 194 11.54 1.77 -13.70
C LEU A 194 12.89 2.48 -13.58
N VAL A 195 12.90 3.74 -13.13
CA VAL A 195 14.12 4.47 -12.79
C VAL A 195 14.88 3.74 -11.69
N ALA A 196 14.20 3.30 -10.63
CA ALA A 196 14.83 2.64 -9.51
C ALA A 196 15.51 1.33 -9.91
N LEU A 197 14.88 0.58 -10.81
CA LEU A 197 15.42 -0.65 -11.40
C LEU A 197 16.66 -0.40 -12.30
N GLY A 198 16.85 0.83 -12.80
CA GLY A 198 17.84 1.11 -13.83
C GLY A 198 17.41 0.63 -15.23
N GLY A 199 16.10 0.49 -15.45
CA GLY A 199 15.52 -0.01 -16.70
C GLY A 199 15.30 1.05 -17.78
N PRO A 200 14.87 0.64 -19.00
CA PRO A 200 14.52 1.59 -20.05
C PRO A 200 13.26 2.39 -19.68
N ILE A 201 13.33 3.72 -19.87
CA ILE A 201 12.22 4.63 -19.55
C ILE A 201 11.51 5.21 -20.78
N ASP A 202 11.95 4.88 -22.00
CA ASP A 202 11.39 5.46 -23.23
C ASP A 202 9.90 5.15 -23.39
N GLY A 203 9.47 3.97 -22.94
CA GLY A 203 8.06 3.56 -22.97
C GLY A 203 7.15 4.36 -22.03
N CYS A 204 7.71 5.15 -21.11
CA CYS A 204 6.94 5.97 -20.19
C CYS A 204 6.41 7.26 -20.81
N PHE A 205 6.89 7.63 -22.01
CA PHE A 205 6.61 8.93 -22.61
C PHE A 205 6.05 8.81 -24.03
N GLU A 206 4.93 9.47 -24.26
CA GLU A 206 4.43 9.78 -25.59
C GLU A 206 4.81 11.22 -25.94
N GLY A 207 5.98 11.37 -26.56
CA GLY A 207 6.56 12.68 -26.85
C GLY A 207 7.05 13.38 -25.58
N SER A 208 6.32 14.40 -25.12
CA SER A 208 6.62 15.12 -23.87
C SER A 208 5.64 14.77 -22.74
N VAL A 209 4.67 13.90 -22.98
CA VAL A 209 3.61 13.57 -22.02
C VAL A 209 3.87 12.19 -21.43
N LEU A 210 3.63 12.01 -20.14
CA LEU A 210 3.67 10.70 -19.50
C LEU A 210 2.47 9.85 -19.89
N THR A 211 2.72 8.59 -20.23
CA THR A 211 1.66 7.59 -20.38
C THR A 211 0.95 7.37 -19.05
N ASN A 212 -0.30 6.93 -19.08
CA ASN A 212 -1.04 6.64 -17.85
C ASN A 212 -0.36 5.57 -16.99
N ASP A 213 0.20 4.53 -17.61
CA ASP A 213 0.90 3.44 -16.92
C ASP A 213 2.23 3.89 -16.27
N ALA A 214 2.80 5.01 -16.72
CA ALA A 214 4.03 5.56 -16.16
C ALA A 214 3.79 6.47 -14.96
N ARG A 215 2.52 6.80 -14.67
CA ARG A 215 2.16 7.61 -13.51
C ARG A 215 2.07 6.71 -12.28
N PRO A 216 2.46 7.21 -11.09
CA PRO A 216 2.18 6.50 -9.85
C PRO A 216 0.66 6.40 -9.66
N ASP A 217 0.21 5.38 -8.92
CA ASP A 217 -1.20 5.22 -8.59
C ASP A 217 -1.73 6.46 -7.80
N SER A 218 -3.02 6.72 -7.81
CA SER A 218 -3.61 7.88 -7.13
C SER A 218 -3.71 7.73 -5.61
N ASP A 219 -3.55 6.53 -5.07
CA ASP A 219 -3.65 6.27 -3.63
C ASP A 219 -2.49 6.90 -2.82
N TYR A 220 -1.47 7.45 -3.51
CA TYR A 220 -0.34 8.15 -2.92
C TYR A 220 -0.64 9.61 -2.51
N VAL A 221 -1.85 10.13 -2.80
CA VAL A 221 -2.20 11.57 -2.65
C VAL A 221 -2.32 12.03 -1.19
N ASP A 222 -2.59 11.15 -0.23
CA ASP A 222 -2.85 11.53 1.16
C ASP A 222 -1.60 11.99 1.95
N CYS A 223 -0.40 11.91 1.36
CA CYS A 223 0.88 12.23 2.02
C CYS A 223 1.48 13.60 1.65
N GLY A 224 0.71 14.50 1.03
CA GLY A 224 1.26 15.78 0.53
C GLY A 224 2.09 15.63 -0.74
N TRP A 225 1.88 14.52 -1.45
CA TRP A 225 2.42 14.28 -2.78
C TRP A 225 1.78 15.23 -3.81
N PRO A 226 2.54 15.70 -4.80
CA PRO A 226 2.00 16.54 -5.87
C PRO A 226 0.99 15.81 -6.75
N ASP A 227 0.24 16.59 -7.53
CA ASP A 227 -0.80 16.07 -8.44
C ASP A 227 -0.25 14.90 -9.26
N PRO A 228 -0.87 13.70 -9.20
CA PRO A 228 -0.44 12.52 -9.96
C PRO A 228 -0.56 12.73 -11.48
N ASN A 229 -1.16 13.83 -11.91
CA ASN A 229 -1.24 14.26 -13.30
C ASN A 229 -0.19 15.31 -13.70
N ASP A 230 0.68 15.74 -12.78
CA ASP A 230 1.73 16.71 -13.07
C ASP A 230 3.00 16.02 -13.63
N ASP A 231 3.05 15.93 -14.95
CA ASP A 231 4.20 15.39 -15.70
C ASP A 231 5.51 16.07 -15.35
N THR A 232 5.43 17.37 -15.04
CA THR A 232 6.59 18.19 -14.73
C THR A 232 7.19 17.77 -13.40
N TYR A 233 6.34 17.52 -12.40
CA TYR A 233 6.77 17.01 -11.12
C TYR A 233 7.28 15.58 -11.23
N ILE A 234 6.51 14.66 -11.83
CA ILE A 234 6.85 13.24 -11.90
C ILE A 234 8.18 13.02 -12.64
N ALA A 235 8.42 13.73 -13.76
CA ALA A 235 9.70 13.64 -14.46
C ALA A 235 10.87 14.20 -13.65
N SER A 236 10.65 15.29 -12.90
CA SER A 236 11.68 15.90 -12.04
C SER A 236 12.01 15.00 -10.86
N ASP A 237 11.01 14.37 -10.27
CA ASP A 237 11.15 13.39 -9.21
C ASP A 237 11.93 12.16 -9.70
N GLY A 238 11.53 11.57 -10.83
CA GLY A 238 12.29 10.49 -11.47
C GLY A 238 13.75 10.88 -11.74
N PHE A 239 14.02 12.11 -12.17
CA PHE A 239 15.39 12.60 -12.35
C PHE A 239 16.19 12.60 -11.03
N LEU A 240 15.60 13.08 -9.94
CA LEU A 240 16.23 13.08 -8.63
C LEU A 240 16.54 11.66 -8.13
N TYR A 241 15.62 10.70 -8.34
CA TYR A 241 15.87 9.29 -8.02
C TYR A 241 16.96 8.68 -8.89
N ALA A 242 16.99 8.98 -10.19
CA ALA A 242 18.05 8.52 -11.08
C ALA A 242 19.43 9.01 -10.61
N CYS A 243 19.52 10.27 -10.15
CA CYS A 243 20.72 10.80 -9.52
C CYS A 243 21.05 10.09 -8.19
N HIS A 244 20.04 9.92 -7.32
CA HIS A 244 20.20 9.30 -6.01
C HIS A 244 20.75 7.86 -6.11
N LEU A 245 20.26 7.10 -7.10
CA LEU A 245 20.62 5.70 -7.33
C LEU A 245 21.81 5.53 -8.29
N ASN A 246 22.44 6.62 -8.71
CA ASN A 246 23.60 6.64 -9.62
C ASN A 246 23.33 6.04 -11.01
N HIS A 247 22.09 6.13 -11.50
CA HIS A 247 21.71 5.73 -12.87
C HIS A 247 22.00 6.84 -13.87
N GLU A 248 23.29 7.06 -14.17
CA GLU A 248 23.76 8.22 -14.93
C GLU A 248 23.10 8.38 -16.32
N SER A 249 22.90 7.28 -17.05
CA SER A 249 22.25 7.32 -18.37
C SER A 249 20.81 7.81 -18.27
N ILE A 250 20.04 7.24 -17.34
CA ILE A 250 18.64 7.58 -17.11
C ILE A 250 18.51 9.02 -16.61
N ALA A 251 19.42 9.45 -15.74
CA ALA A 251 19.45 10.83 -15.25
C ALA A 251 19.67 11.83 -16.39
N LYS A 252 20.53 11.53 -17.37
CA LYS A 252 20.73 12.38 -18.56
C LYS A 252 19.48 12.44 -19.42
N ASP A 253 18.82 11.30 -19.65
CA ASP A 253 17.61 11.24 -20.46
C ASP A 253 16.46 12.00 -19.79
N LEU A 254 16.25 11.81 -18.49
CA LEU A 254 15.24 12.54 -17.71
C LEU A 254 15.54 14.02 -17.61
N LEU A 255 16.81 14.43 -17.48
CA LEU A 255 17.16 15.85 -17.52
C LEU A 255 16.75 16.48 -18.85
N ALA A 256 16.99 15.82 -19.97
CA ALA A 256 16.55 16.31 -21.28
C ALA A 256 15.02 16.46 -21.35
N ARG A 257 14.26 15.51 -20.78
CA ARG A 257 12.79 15.57 -20.69
C ARG A 257 12.32 16.72 -19.79
N CYS A 258 12.90 16.87 -18.59
CA CYS A 258 12.60 17.96 -17.66
C CYS A 258 12.83 19.34 -18.32
N LEU A 259 13.90 19.50 -19.09
CA LEU A 259 14.18 20.75 -19.82
C LEU A 259 13.21 21.01 -20.98
N SER A 260 12.61 19.96 -21.54
CA SER A 260 11.55 20.08 -22.54
C SER A 260 10.23 20.50 -21.89
N LEU A 261 9.90 19.91 -20.73
CA LEU A 261 8.69 20.21 -19.96
C LEU A 261 8.75 21.59 -19.28
N GLN A 262 9.94 22.04 -18.89
CA GLN A 262 10.16 23.30 -18.20
C GLN A 262 11.11 24.25 -18.98
N PRO A 263 10.60 24.98 -19.99
CA PRO A 263 11.42 25.96 -20.72
C PRO A 263 12.07 27.01 -19.82
N ALA A 264 11.40 27.40 -18.72
CA ALA A 264 11.95 28.34 -17.74
C ALA A 264 13.18 27.79 -16.99
N LEU A 265 13.18 26.49 -16.64
CA LEU A 265 14.34 25.84 -16.03
C LEU A 265 15.52 25.82 -17.00
N LYS A 266 15.26 25.50 -18.28
CA LYS A 266 16.28 25.52 -19.34
C LYS A 266 16.95 26.88 -19.48
N GLU A 267 16.18 27.97 -19.46
CA GLU A 267 16.74 29.33 -19.51
C GLU A 267 17.53 29.69 -18.25
N ARG A 268 17.12 29.20 -17.06
CA ARG A 268 17.89 29.39 -15.82
C ARG A 268 19.24 28.67 -15.85
N ILE A 269 19.26 27.41 -16.28
CA ILE A 269 20.49 26.62 -16.40
C ILE A 269 21.45 27.26 -17.41
N LYS A 270 20.95 27.73 -18.56
CA LYS A 270 21.77 28.47 -19.54
C LYS A 270 22.44 29.69 -18.90
N ARG A 271 21.70 30.47 -18.10
CA ARG A 271 22.28 31.63 -17.38
C ARG A 271 23.38 31.22 -16.41
N TRP A 272 23.22 30.10 -15.70
CA TRP A 272 24.26 29.57 -14.79
C TRP A 272 25.51 29.11 -15.54
N LEU A 273 25.35 28.38 -16.64
CA LEU A 273 26.49 27.94 -17.47
C LEU A 273 27.21 29.11 -18.13
N THR A 274 26.52 30.21 -18.44
CA THR A 274 27.17 31.45 -18.91
C THR A 274 27.87 32.24 -17.79
N ILE A 275 27.60 31.92 -16.52
CA ILE A 275 28.28 32.52 -15.36
C ILE A 275 29.59 31.78 -15.04
N ASP A 276 29.76 30.52 -15.43
CA ASP A 276 31.00 29.74 -15.20
C ASP A 276 32.20 30.22 -16.05
N ASP A 277 32.03 31.20 -16.95
CA ASP A 277 33.13 31.95 -17.59
C ASP A 277 33.67 33.12 -16.71
N TYR A 278 33.14 33.35 -15.50
CA TYR A 278 33.57 34.43 -14.60
C TYR A 278 34.51 34.01 -13.46
N THR A 279 35.06 32.79 -13.47
CA THR A 279 36.12 32.36 -12.52
C THR A 279 37.53 32.26 -13.13
N ASN A 280 37.75 32.82 -14.32
CA ASN A 280 39.08 33.03 -14.92
C ASN A 280 39.54 34.51 -14.90
N LEU A 281 39.02 35.31 -13.96
CA LEU A 281 39.48 36.66 -13.67
C LEU A 281 39.70 36.82 -12.15
N CYS A 282 40.69 36.09 -11.64
CA CYS A 282 41.55 36.51 -10.54
C CYS A 282 42.99 36.19 -10.94
#